data_AF-A0A1H6MCA1-F1
#
_entry.id   AF-A0A1H6MCA1-F1
#
_cell.length_a   1.000
_cell.length_b   1.000
_cell.length_c   1.000
_cell.angle_alpha   90.00
_cell.angle_beta   90.00
_cell.angle_gamma   90.00
#
_symmetry.space_group_name_H-M   'P 1'
#
loop_
_entity.id
_entity.type
_entity.pdbx_description
1 polymer ?
#
loop_
_entity_poly.entity_id
_entity_poly.type
_entity_poly.pdbx_seq_one_letter_code
_entity_poly.pdbx_strand_id
1 'polypeptide(L)'
;MLPEIGHFALILSLIAAVLQVVLPSVGMLRGSVALMQLSRPLLWMQFFWIAVSFALLMNAFMMDDFSVKYVANNSNTQLPDMFKVSAVWGAHEGSLLLWALILSAWSVAVSIFSKRLPTQVLNHILIILGLISIGFLLFLLLTSNPFERLDVVPTQGRELNPLLQDFGLIIHPPMLYMGYVGMAVPFAFVLSSLIRGQLDSTWLRWSRPWTLVAWAFLTFGIVLGSWWAYYELGWGGWWFWDPVENASFMPWLVATALVHSLSVSEKRGAFKHWTVLLAISGFSLSLLGTFLVRSGILTSVHSFAVDPERGLFILIFLMIVVGGSLGLYARRASLMRSGNQFAPLSRESVLLINNILLVAATLVVFLGTMYPLLFASLGLGKISVGAPYFDFMFVIVMIPAVLVMAIGAFLRWKKDSVDRVTDVIIHTAFVAFTITLITYLSLDNIAVVLAVFLFVWVVLHSLLLLAQRLIRKNNINGAFLGMLLAHIGIAVFLLGATVTTQYGVEKDIKMSPNETVEIEGYSFTFKGVDDFKGQNYTGHKGVIEVAYQGGKIATLEPEKRQYVTGMPMTEAAIDPSFYRDIYVALGESLGEGVWSLRLYYKPLIRWIWLGGLFIAFGALLAAFDRRYCIKVKAKS
;
A
#
# COMPACT_ATOMS: atom_id res chain seq x y z
N MET A 1 24.74 -14.35 23.60
CA MET A 1 24.98 -13.01 24.18
C MET A 1 24.43 -11.88 23.31
N LEU A 2 24.63 -11.88 21.97
CA LEU A 2 24.04 -10.84 21.11
C LEU A 2 22.50 -10.84 21.13
N PRO A 3 21.79 -12.00 21.11
CA PRO A 3 20.33 -12.02 21.22
C PRO A 3 19.80 -11.42 22.53
N GLU A 4 20.49 -11.66 23.65
CA GLU A 4 20.13 -11.09 24.95
C GLU A 4 20.31 -9.56 24.96
N ILE A 5 21.36 -9.04 24.30
CA ILE A 5 21.55 -7.59 24.12
C ILE A 5 20.45 -7.01 23.22
N GLY A 6 20.05 -7.72 22.17
CA GLY A 6 18.93 -7.32 21.31
C GLY A 6 17.61 -7.23 22.08
N HIS A 7 17.31 -8.24 22.90
CA HIS A 7 16.15 -8.23 23.78
C HIS A 7 16.22 -7.09 24.83
N PHE A 8 17.39 -6.89 25.45
CA PHE A 8 17.59 -5.79 26.39
C PHE A 8 17.43 -4.42 25.72
N ALA A 9 17.89 -4.25 24.48
CA ALA A 9 17.67 -3.05 23.70
C ALA A 9 16.17 -2.77 23.47
N LEU A 10 15.35 -3.80 23.24
CA LEU A 10 13.88 -3.62 23.19
C LEU A 10 13.32 -3.11 24.53
N ILE A 11 13.78 -3.64 25.65
CA ILE A 11 13.37 -3.16 26.97
C ILE A 11 13.77 -1.69 27.17
N LEU A 12 15.01 -1.32 26.83
CA LEU A 12 15.48 0.07 26.90
C LEU A 12 14.67 0.99 25.99
N SER A 13 14.27 0.51 24.81
CA SER A 13 13.41 1.28 23.90
C SER A 13 12.02 1.50 24.51
N LEU A 14 11.44 0.51 25.19
CA LEU A 14 10.16 0.66 25.88
C LEU A 14 10.26 1.67 27.02
N ILE A 15 11.34 1.61 27.82
CA ILE A 15 11.60 2.60 28.88
C ILE A 15 11.70 4.00 28.28
N ALA A 16 12.47 4.18 27.21
CA ALA A 16 12.61 5.46 26.52
C ALA A 16 11.25 5.97 25.98
N ALA A 17 10.43 5.09 25.41
CA ALA A 17 9.08 5.42 24.90
C ALA A 17 8.14 5.86 26.04
N VAL A 18 8.14 5.15 27.16
CA VAL A 18 7.36 5.51 28.35
C VAL A 18 7.80 6.86 28.89
N LEU A 19 9.11 7.11 29.02
CA LEU A 19 9.63 8.41 29.45
C LEU A 19 9.31 9.52 28.44
N GLN A 20 9.38 9.25 27.14
CA GLN A 20 9.01 10.18 26.05
C GLN A 20 7.55 10.62 26.17
N VAL A 21 6.67 9.75 26.65
CA VAL A 21 5.25 10.07 26.87
C VAL A 21 5.07 10.79 28.20
N VAL A 22 5.57 10.22 29.29
CA VAL A 22 5.28 10.68 30.66
C VAL A 22 5.93 12.03 30.95
N LEU A 23 7.23 12.20 30.71
CA LEU A 23 7.95 13.41 31.13
C LEU A 23 7.46 14.67 30.39
N PRO A 24 7.31 14.67 29.05
CA PRO A 24 6.76 15.82 28.34
C PRO A 24 5.30 16.11 28.70
N SER A 25 4.48 15.09 28.98
CA SER A 25 3.10 15.27 29.45
C SER A 25 3.05 15.96 30.80
N VAL A 26 3.87 15.52 31.76
CA VAL A 26 4.01 16.18 33.07
C VAL A 26 4.54 17.61 32.90
N GLY A 27 5.50 17.81 31.99
CA GLY A 27 6.02 19.12 31.63
C GLY A 27 4.94 20.08 31.15
N MET A 28 4.02 19.61 30.30
CA MET A 28 2.89 20.42 29.82
C MET A 28 1.92 20.77 30.95
N LEU A 29 1.60 19.82 31.83
CA LEU A 29 0.70 20.05 32.95
C LEU A 29 1.28 21.04 33.97
N ARG A 30 2.59 20.99 34.20
CA ARG A 30 3.30 21.86 35.16
C ARG A 30 3.87 23.13 34.55
N GLY A 31 3.75 23.35 33.24
CA GLY A 31 4.40 24.46 32.53
C GLY A 31 5.93 24.40 32.52
N SER A 32 6.54 23.23 32.76
CA SER A 32 7.99 23.06 32.79
C SER A 32 8.56 22.84 31.38
N VAL A 33 9.28 23.84 30.88
CA VAL A 33 9.94 23.79 29.57
C VAL A 33 11.00 22.69 29.52
N ALA A 34 11.74 22.46 30.61
CA ALA A 34 12.78 21.43 30.66
C ALA A 34 12.21 20.03 30.41
N LEU A 35 11.13 19.67 31.11
CA LEU A 35 10.47 18.37 30.93
C LEU A 35 9.84 18.24 29.53
N MET A 36 9.27 19.32 29.01
CA MET A 36 8.72 19.36 27.65
C MET A 36 9.80 19.13 26.57
N GLN A 37 11.02 19.60 26.77
CA GLN A 37 12.12 19.45 25.80
C GLN A 37 12.69 18.02 25.74
N LEU A 38 12.42 17.18 26.75
CA LEU A 38 12.87 15.78 26.78
C LEU A 38 12.18 14.88 25.73
N SER A 39 11.10 15.35 25.09
CA SER A 39 10.40 14.60 24.05
C SER A 39 11.32 14.14 22.91
N ARG A 40 12.23 15.01 22.44
CA ARG A 40 13.12 14.71 21.32
C ARG A 40 14.28 13.79 21.72
N PRO A 41 15.07 14.07 22.78
CA PRO A 41 16.15 13.16 23.18
C PRO A 41 15.66 11.74 23.47
N LEU A 42 14.52 11.60 24.15
CA LEU A 42 13.95 10.29 24.48
C LEU A 42 13.43 9.55 23.25
N LEU A 43 12.86 10.27 22.28
CA LEU A 43 12.52 9.71 20.97
C LEU A 43 13.74 9.19 20.22
N TRP A 44 14.84 9.95 20.20
CA TRP A 44 16.08 9.51 19.56
C TRP A 44 16.71 8.32 20.27
N MET A 45 16.66 8.29 21.60
CA MET A 45 17.07 7.14 22.41
C MET A 45 16.21 5.90 22.09
N GLN A 46 14.89 6.06 21.99
CA GLN A 46 13.98 4.99 21.59
C GLN A 46 14.34 4.44 20.19
N PHE A 47 14.48 5.33 19.20
CA PHE A 47 14.85 4.94 17.83
C PHE A 47 16.19 4.20 17.79
N PHE A 48 17.20 4.71 18.50
CA PHE A 48 18.52 4.09 18.58
C PHE A 48 18.43 2.64 19.09
N TRP A 49 17.73 2.42 20.21
CA TRP A 49 17.62 1.08 20.78
C TRP A 49 16.80 0.11 19.93
N ILE A 50 15.75 0.58 19.24
CA ILE A 50 15.02 -0.25 18.26
C ILE A 50 15.93 -0.63 17.09
N ALA A 51 16.73 0.33 16.58
CA ALA A 51 17.66 0.07 15.48
C ALA A 51 18.76 -0.92 15.88
N VAL A 52 19.30 -0.81 17.10
CA VAL A 52 20.26 -1.78 17.66
C VAL A 52 19.62 -3.16 17.75
N SER A 53 18.41 -3.26 18.30
CA SER A 53 17.67 -4.52 18.34
C SER A 53 17.51 -5.12 16.93
N PHE A 54 17.04 -4.33 15.96
CA PHE A 54 16.85 -4.81 14.59
C PHE A 54 18.16 -5.29 13.96
N ALA A 55 19.26 -4.56 14.13
CA ALA A 55 20.57 -4.94 13.62
C ALA A 55 21.10 -6.23 14.26
N LEU A 56 20.86 -6.45 15.56
CA LEU A 56 21.25 -7.67 16.25
C LEU A 56 20.41 -8.87 15.83
N LEU A 57 19.11 -8.69 15.56
CA LEU A 57 18.28 -9.74 14.98
C LEU A 57 18.77 -10.12 13.59
N MET A 58 19.09 -9.13 12.76
CA MET A 58 19.64 -9.36 11.43
C MET A 58 20.99 -10.09 11.48
N ASN A 59 21.85 -9.73 12.43
CA ASN A 59 23.10 -10.46 12.66
C ASN A 59 22.84 -11.93 13.02
N ALA A 60 21.83 -12.22 13.87
CA ALA A 60 21.48 -13.59 14.24
C ALA A 60 21.04 -14.43 13.02
N PHE A 61 20.29 -13.85 12.07
CA PHE A 61 19.96 -14.52 10.80
C PHE A 61 21.20 -14.76 9.93
N MET A 62 22.05 -13.74 9.77
CA MET A 62 23.25 -13.84 8.92
C MET A 62 24.25 -14.86 9.45
N MET A 63 24.33 -15.05 10.77
CA MET A 63 25.23 -15.99 11.43
C MET A 63 24.60 -17.36 11.69
N ASP A 64 23.38 -17.61 11.19
CA ASP A 64 22.66 -18.86 11.41
C ASP A 64 22.54 -19.24 12.91
N ASP A 65 22.27 -18.25 13.77
CA ASP A 65 22.13 -18.47 15.21
C ASP A 65 20.80 -19.18 15.53
N PHE A 66 20.77 -20.50 15.33
CA PHE A 66 19.60 -21.35 15.57
C PHE A 66 19.23 -21.49 17.05
N SER A 67 20.01 -20.90 17.96
CA SER A 67 19.60 -20.83 19.37
C SER A 67 18.50 -19.79 19.60
N VAL A 68 18.23 -18.92 18.62
CA VAL A 68 17.06 -18.04 18.56
C VAL A 68 15.94 -18.74 17.80
N LYS A 69 14.79 -18.95 18.45
CA LYS A 69 13.61 -19.65 17.90
C LYS A 69 13.14 -19.05 16.58
N TYR A 70 13.19 -17.73 16.46
CA TYR A 70 12.77 -17.05 15.23
C TYR A 70 13.68 -17.37 14.04
N VAL A 71 15.00 -17.38 14.25
CA VAL A 71 16.00 -17.75 13.23
C VAL A 71 15.86 -19.24 12.88
N ALA A 72 15.79 -20.11 13.88
CA ALA A 72 15.65 -21.55 13.70
C ALA A 72 14.40 -21.97 12.93
N ASN A 73 13.32 -21.18 12.98
CA ASN A 73 12.08 -21.48 12.27
C ASN A 73 12.01 -20.91 10.85
N ASN A 74 12.89 -19.97 10.47
CA ASN A 74 12.74 -19.20 9.23
C ASN A 74 14.06 -19.06 8.43
N SER A 75 15.10 -19.79 8.77
CA SER A 75 16.40 -19.75 8.08
C SER A 75 17.18 -21.04 8.28
N ASN A 76 18.05 -21.34 7.33
CA ASN A 76 19.00 -22.45 7.38
C ASN A 76 20.32 -22.07 6.70
N THR A 77 21.35 -22.89 6.88
CA THR A 77 22.70 -22.59 6.36
C THR A 77 22.82 -22.59 4.83
N GLN A 78 21.87 -23.20 4.11
CA GLN A 78 21.83 -23.20 2.65
C GLN A 78 21.06 -22.00 2.08
N LEU A 79 20.32 -21.27 2.92
CA LEU A 79 19.56 -20.10 2.48
C LEU A 79 20.52 -19.00 1.98
N PRO A 80 20.34 -18.48 0.75
CA PRO A 80 21.16 -17.38 0.25
C PRO A 80 21.13 -16.15 1.16
N ASP A 81 22.26 -15.46 1.29
CA ASP A 81 22.45 -14.35 2.23
C ASP A 81 21.40 -13.23 2.07
N MET A 82 21.01 -12.91 0.84
CA MET A 82 19.98 -11.90 0.60
C MET A 82 18.63 -12.28 1.21
N PHE A 83 18.30 -13.58 1.22
CA PHE A 83 17.09 -14.10 1.83
C PHE A 83 17.22 -14.28 3.34
N LYS A 84 18.43 -14.47 3.87
CA LYS A 84 18.68 -14.37 5.32
C LYS A 84 18.42 -12.96 5.84
N VAL A 85 18.82 -11.92 5.10
CA VAL A 85 18.50 -10.53 5.43
C VAL A 85 16.98 -10.32 5.41
N SER A 86 16.28 -10.72 4.35
CA SER A 86 14.83 -10.49 4.27
C SER A 86 14.00 -11.40 5.17
N ALA A 87 14.54 -12.56 5.60
CA ALA A 87 13.93 -13.42 6.60
C ALA A 87 13.71 -12.70 7.94
N VAL A 88 14.50 -11.64 8.23
CA VAL A 88 14.30 -10.74 9.37
C VAL A 88 12.89 -10.15 9.41
N TRP A 89 12.19 -10.01 8.28
CA TRP A 89 10.79 -9.58 8.23
C TRP A 89 9.87 -10.58 7.52
N GLY A 90 10.36 -11.80 7.25
CA GLY A 90 9.61 -12.86 6.56
C GLY A 90 8.47 -13.47 7.39
N ALA A 91 8.47 -13.23 8.71
CA ALA A 91 7.46 -13.75 9.64
C ALA A 91 7.06 -12.70 10.71
N HIS A 92 6.20 -13.10 11.64
CA HIS A 92 5.52 -12.21 12.59
C HIS A 92 6.46 -11.27 13.37
N GLU A 93 7.33 -11.84 14.21
CA GLU A 93 8.12 -11.15 15.22
C GLU A 93 8.99 -10.07 14.59
N GLY A 94 9.70 -10.44 13.54
CA GLY A 94 10.60 -9.56 12.83
C GLY A 94 9.89 -8.51 11.97
N SER A 95 8.75 -8.85 11.34
CA SER A 95 7.93 -7.86 10.63
C SER A 95 7.37 -6.77 11.56
N LEU A 96 7.01 -7.13 12.81
CA LEU A 96 6.56 -6.18 13.82
C LEU A 96 7.70 -5.33 14.39
N LEU A 97 8.91 -5.89 14.47
CA LEU A 97 10.10 -5.14 14.80
C LEU A 97 10.42 -4.12 13.70
N LEU A 98 10.32 -4.52 12.42
CA LEU A 98 10.41 -3.61 11.28
C LEU A 98 9.34 -2.51 11.33
N TRP A 99 8.11 -2.87 11.69
CA TRP A 99 7.00 -1.92 11.87
C TRP A 99 7.35 -0.88 12.95
N ALA A 100 7.86 -1.30 14.12
CA ALA A 100 8.27 -0.42 15.20
C ALA A 100 9.48 0.47 14.82
N LEU A 101 10.43 -0.09 14.05
CA LEU A 101 11.56 0.67 13.49
C LEU A 101 11.06 1.76 12.53
N ILE A 102 10.13 1.44 11.65
CA ILE A 102 9.55 2.42 10.71
C ILE A 102 8.74 3.48 11.47
N LEU A 103 7.97 3.13 12.51
CA LEU A 103 7.23 4.11 13.32
C LEU A 103 8.20 5.08 14.02
N SER A 104 9.26 4.57 14.62
CA SER A 104 10.26 5.40 15.28
C SER A 104 11.04 6.26 14.29
N ALA A 105 11.34 5.75 13.08
CA ALA A 105 11.91 6.54 11.99
C ALA A 105 10.98 7.68 11.53
N TRP A 106 9.68 7.42 11.35
CA TRP A 106 8.68 8.45 11.06
C TRP A 106 8.62 9.51 12.17
N SER A 107 8.66 9.08 13.42
CA SER A 107 8.64 9.97 14.59
C SER A 107 9.89 10.87 14.63
N VAL A 108 11.07 10.29 14.36
CA VAL A 108 12.33 11.03 14.21
C VAL A 108 12.23 12.02 13.05
N ALA A 109 11.72 11.61 11.89
CA ALA A 109 11.51 12.48 10.75
C ALA A 109 10.60 13.67 11.10
N VAL A 110 9.50 13.43 11.82
CA VAL A 110 8.62 14.50 12.31
C VAL A 110 9.38 15.47 13.21
N SER A 111 10.24 14.96 14.11
CA SER A 111 11.06 15.80 15.00
C SER A 111 12.06 16.71 14.26
N ILE A 112 12.60 16.26 13.12
CA ILE A 112 13.59 16.99 12.31
C ILE A 112 12.91 17.98 11.37
N PHE A 113 11.89 17.53 10.63
CA PHE A 113 11.30 18.30 9.54
C PHE A 113 10.15 19.21 9.98
N SER A 114 9.65 19.06 11.22
CA SER A 114 8.56 19.87 11.77
C SER A 114 9.01 20.97 12.74
N LYS A 115 10.26 21.46 12.62
CA LYS A 115 10.82 22.54 13.48
C LYS A 115 10.03 23.87 13.45
N ARG A 116 9.14 24.05 12.46
CA ARG A 116 8.28 25.24 12.32
C ARG A 116 7.02 25.18 13.18
N LEU A 117 6.72 24.01 13.76
CA LEU A 117 5.60 23.85 14.68
C LEU A 117 5.89 24.55 16.00
N PRO A 118 4.88 25.16 16.64
CA PRO A 118 4.98 25.53 18.04
C PRO A 118 5.42 24.32 18.87
N THR A 119 6.34 24.51 19.81
CA THR A 119 6.93 23.42 20.62
C THR A 119 5.88 22.56 21.30
N GLN A 120 4.81 23.18 21.82
CA GLN A 120 3.68 22.47 22.42
C GLN A 120 2.98 21.52 21.43
N VAL A 121 2.77 21.94 20.18
CA VAL A 121 2.11 21.12 19.14
C VAL A 121 2.98 19.92 18.80
N LEU A 122 4.27 20.17 18.56
CA LEU A 122 5.23 19.13 18.25
C LEU A 122 5.31 18.10 19.37
N ASN A 123 5.42 18.54 20.63
CA ASN A 123 5.49 17.63 21.76
C ASN A 123 4.23 16.77 21.89
N HIS A 124 3.03 17.31 21.67
CA HIS A 124 1.80 16.49 21.67
C HIS A 124 1.83 15.42 20.57
N ILE A 125 2.30 15.78 19.36
CA ILE A 125 2.43 14.82 18.26
C ILE A 125 3.41 13.70 18.63
N LEU A 126 4.58 14.06 19.18
CA LEU A 126 5.57 13.07 19.62
C LEU A 126 5.07 12.21 20.79
N ILE A 127 4.26 12.75 21.70
CA ILE A 127 3.62 11.97 22.77
C ILE A 127 2.64 10.95 22.16
N ILE A 128 1.80 11.34 21.20
CA ILE A 128 0.84 10.43 20.57
C ILE A 128 1.56 9.32 19.80
N LEU A 129 2.62 9.65 19.05
CA LEU A 129 3.45 8.64 18.37
C LEU A 129 4.16 7.72 19.37
N GLY A 130 4.61 8.27 20.51
CA GLY A 130 5.18 7.51 21.62
C GLY A 130 4.17 6.53 22.23
N LEU A 131 2.90 6.94 22.43
CA LEU A 131 1.83 6.06 22.92
C LEU A 131 1.58 4.88 21.98
N ILE A 132 1.55 5.13 20.67
CA ILE A 132 1.44 4.06 19.66
C ILE A 132 2.66 3.13 19.76
N SER A 133 3.87 3.71 19.87
CA SER A 133 5.11 2.94 19.99
C SER A 133 5.16 2.07 21.24
N ILE A 134 4.66 2.55 22.38
CA ILE A 134 4.56 1.75 23.62
C ILE A 134 3.71 0.50 23.36
N GLY A 135 2.57 0.64 22.66
CA GLY A 135 1.71 -0.49 22.31
C GLY A 135 2.44 -1.57 21.51
N PHE A 136 3.17 -1.18 20.46
CA PHE A 136 3.93 -2.14 19.65
C PHE A 136 5.16 -2.72 20.36
N LEU A 137 5.83 -1.95 21.21
CA LEU A 137 6.96 -2.45 22.00
C LEU A 137 6.49 -3.44 23.07
N LEU A 138 5.34 -3.18 23.71
CA LEU A 138 4.70 -4.14 24.61
C LEU A 138 4.28 -5.41 23.86
N PHE A 139 3.74 -5.27 22.65
CA PHE A 139 3.39 -6.41 21.81
C PHE A 139 4.61 -7.29 21.50
N LEU A 140 5.71 -6.68 21.08
CA LEU A 140 6.97 -7.38 20.82
C LEU A 140 7.51 -8.07 22.07
N LEU A 141 7.50 -7.41 23.23
CA LEU A 141 8.08 -7.97 24.45
C LEU A 141 7.22 -9.06 25.09
N LEU A 142 5.89 -8.98 24.98
CA LEU A 142 4.97 -9.87 25.70
C LEU A 142 4.52 -11.07 24.87
N THR A 143 4.23 -10.90 23.58
CA THR A 143 3.58 -11.95 22.77
C THR A 143 4.31 -12.28 21.48
N SER A 144 5.23 -11.44 21.00
CA SER A 144 5.91 -11.64 19.72
C SER A 144 7.41 -11.36 19.79
N ASN A 145 8.10 -11.91 20.80
CA ASN A 145 9.52 -11.62 21.06
C ASN A 145 10.45 -12.25 20.01
N PRO A 146 11.16 -11.45 19.19
CA PRO A 146 12.04 -11.98 18.14
C PRO A 146 13.31 -12.67 18.67
N PHE A 147 13.62 -12.53 19.96
CA PHE A 147 14.81 -13.10 20.60
C PHE A 147 14.50 -14.28 21.53
N GLU A 148 13.29 -14.85 21.44
CA GLU A 148 12.94 -16.04 22.19
C GLU A 148 13.97 -17.17 21.94
N ARG A 149 14.50 -17.73 23.03
CA ARG A 149 15.56 -18.75 22.99
C ARG A 149 14.96 -20.15 22.92
N LEU A 150 15.69 -21.07 22.29
CA LEU A 150 15.39 -22.49 22.35
C LEU A 150 16.23 -23.17 23.43
N ASP A 151 15.59 -24.03 24.24
CA ASP A 151 16.29 -24.86 25.23
C ASP A 151 17.15 -25.93 24.54
N VAL A 152 16.64 -26.50 23.44
CA VAL A 152 17.36 -27.44 22.59
C VAL A 152 17.64 -26.75 21.27
N VAL A 153 18.91 -26.42 21.03
CA VAL A 153 19.36 -25.76 19.82
C VAL A 153 19.47 -26.80 18.70
N PRO A 154 18.70 -26.68 17.60
CA PRO A 154 18.83 -27.60 16.48
C PRO A 154 20.14 -27.36 15.74
N THR A 155 20.71 -28.43 15.17
CA THR A 155 21.93 -28.33 14.36
C THR A 155 21.70 -27.63 13.02
N GLN A 156 20.45 -27.54 12.59
CA GLN A 156 20.02 -26.87 11.37
C GLN A 156 18.64 -26.26 11.58
N GLY A 157 18.43 -25.05 11.06
CA GLY A 157 17.13 -24.40 11.06
C GLY A 157 16.20 -24.88 9.94
N ARG A 158 14.95 -24.43 9.99
CA ARG A 158 13.93 -24.68 8.96
C ARG A 158 14.13 -23.76 7.75
N GLU A 159 13.45 -24.05 6.65
CA GLU A 159 13.48 -23.15 5.50
C GLU A 159 12.59 -21.94 5.73
N LEU A 160 13.01 -20.79 5.18
CA LEU A 160 12.09 -19.70 4.90
C LEU A 160 11.02 -20.22 3.93
N ASN A 161 9.77 -19.81 4.12
CA ASN A 161 8.69 -20.16 3.20
C ASN A 161 9.15 -19.92 1.74
N PRO A 162 9.12 -20.94 0.86
CA PRO A 162 9.59 -20.83 -0.52
C PRO A 162 9.03 -19.63 -1.30
N LEU A 163 7.75 -19.29 -1.12
CA LEU A 163 7.12 -18.10 -1.71
C LEU A 163 7.80 -16.77 -1.37
N LEU A 164 8.55 -16.76 -0.27
CA LEU A 164 9.20 -15.57 0.26
C LEU A 164 10.69 -15.53 -0.13
N GLN A 165 11.22 -16.57 -0.77
CA GLN A 165 12.58 -16.61 -1.31
C GLN A 165 12.65 -15.95 -2.69
N ASP A 166 12.16 -14.70 -2.74
CA ASP A 166 12.13 -13.90 -3.97
C ASP A 166 12.49 -12.43 -3.67
N PHE A 167 12.98 -11.73 -4.71
CA PHE A 167 13.34 -10.32 -4.62
C PHE A 167 12.18 -9.44 -4.13
N GLY A 168 10.94 -9.80 -4.45
CA GLY A 168 9.74 -9.13 -3.98
C GLY A 168 9.68 -9.01 -2.45
N LEU A 169 10.02 -10.05 -1.70
CA LEU A 169 10.06 -9.99 -0.22
C LEU A 169 11.03 -8.92 0.27
N ILE A 170 12.15 -8.69 -0.43
CA ILE A 170 13.19 -7.77 0.02
C ILE A 170 12.66 -6.33 0.02
N ILE A 171 11.89 -5.96 -0.99
CA ILE A 171 11.50 -4.57 -1.25
C ILE A 171 10.04 -4.25 -0.95
N HIS A 172 9.12 -5.21 -1.09
CA HIS A 172 7.68 -4.96 -0.96
C HIS A 172 7.25 -4.61 0.49
N PRO A 173 7.48 -5.47 1.50
CA PRO A 173 7.07 -5.19 2.87
C PRO A 173 7.62 -3.88 3.45
N PRO A 174 8.91 -3.55 3.30
CA PRO A 174 9.43 -2.25 3.77
C PRO A 174 8.72 -1.05 3.13
N MET A 175 8.47 -1.09 1.81
CA MET A 175 7.79 0.00 1.11
C MET A 175 6.32 0.12 1.52
N LEU A 176 5.63 -1.01 1.68
CA LEU A 176 4.25 -1.04 2.14
C LEU A 176 4.14 -0.49 3.58
N TYR A 177 5.05 -0.91 4.47
CA TYR A 177 5.09 -0.43 5.86
C TYR A 177 5.45 1.05 5.96
N MET A 178 6.33 1.58 5.11
CA MET A 178 6.57 3.03 5.03
C MET A 178 5.27 3.81 4.80
N GLY A 179 4.34 3.29 4.00
CA GLY A 179 3.02 3.87 3.78
C GLY A 179 2.04 3.64 4.95
N TYR A 180 1.85 2.37 5.34
CA TYR A 180 0.96 1.95 6.43
C TYR A 180 1.23 2.69 7.74
N VAL A 181 2.48 2.60 8.19
CA VAL A 181 2.93 3.22 9.44
C VAL A 181 2.98 4.73 9.29
N GLY A 182 3.27 5.23 8.09
CA GLY A 182 3.26 6.66 7.77
C GLY A 182 1.91 7.33 8.05
N MET A 183 0.79 6.60 7.95
CA MET A 183 -0.53 7.12 8.31
C MET A 183 -0.69 7.45 9.81
N ALA A 184 0.19 6.95 10.68
CA ALA A 184 0.25 7.34 12.09
C ALA A 184 0.57 8.84 12.27
N VAL A 185 1.30 9.43 11.32
CA VAL A 185 1.69 10.85 11.37
C VAL A 185 0.47 11.76 11.22
N PRO A 186 -0.31 11.74 10.11
CA PRO A 186 -1.52 12.55 10.00
C PRO A 186 -2.54 12.26 11.10
N PHE A 187 -2.63 11.02 11.58
CA PHE A 187 -3.40 10.66 12.78
C PHE A 187 -2.93 11.43 14.01
N ALA A 188 -1.64 11.45 14.31
CA ALA A 188 -1.07 12.15 15.46
C ALA A 188 -1.25 13.69 15.36
N PHE A 189 -1.15 14.26 14.15
CA PHE A 189 -1.49 15.67 13.93
C PHE A 189 -2.94 15.98 14.31
N VAL A 190 -3.88 15.12 13.89
CA VAL A 190 -5.31 15.29 14.19
C VAL A 190 -5.60 15.14 15.68
N LEU A 191 -5.09 14.08 16.32
CA LEU A 191 -5.30 13.86 17.75
C LEU A 191 -4.71 15.02 18.58
N SER A 192 -3.52 15.52 18.21
CA SER A 192 -2.91 16.68 18.86
C SER A 192 -3.84 17.90 18.82
N SER A 193 -4.44 18.17 17.65
CA SER A 193 -5.39 19.28 17.49
C SER A 193 -6.69 19.08 18.29
N LEU A 194 -7.22 17.85 18.35
CA LEU A 194 -8.44 17.53 19.12
C LEU A 194 -8.22 17.62 20.63
N ILE A 195 -7.09 17.13 21.14
CA ILE A 195 -6.72 17.21 22.56
C ILE A 195 -6.65 18.69 22.97
N ARG A 196 -5.94 19.50 22.18
CA ARG A 196 -5.74 20.94 22.43
C ARG A 196 -6.99 21.79 22.17
N GLY A 197 -8.00 21.25 21.48
CA GLY A 197 -9.19 21.99 21.06
C GLY A 197 -8.91 23.08 20.02
N GLN A 198 -7.75 23.04 19.34
CA GLN A 198 -7.32 24.04 18.37
C GLN A 198 -7.38 23.45 16.96
N LEU A 199 -8.50 23.66 16.28
CA LEU A 199 -8.79 23.12 14.94
C LEU A 199 -8.70 24.21 13.87
N ASP A 200 -7.59 24.94 13.88
CA ASP A 200 -7.28 26.01 12.93
C ASP A 200 -6.82 25.44 11.57
N SER A 201 -6.73 26.27 10.53
CA SER A 201 -6.29 25.81 9.20
C SER A 201 -4.78 25.55 9.11
N THR A 202 -4.02 25.94 10.13
CA THR A 202 -2.56 25.87 10.14
C THR A 202 -2.04 24.43 10.26
N TRP A 203 -2.65 23.60 11.13
CA TRP A 203 -2.24 22.20 11.26
C TRP A 203 -2.52 21.37 10.01
N LEU A 204 -3.58 21.72 9.25
CA LEU A 204 -3.94 21.06 7.99
C LEU A 204 -2.84 21.24 6.93
N ARG A 205 -2.21 22.42 6.88
CA ARG A 205 -1.09 22.70 5.98
C ARG A 205 0.14 21.86 6.33
N TRP A 206 0.38 21.61 7.62
CA TRP A 206 1.52 20.82 8.08
C TRP A 206 1.32 19.31 7.90
N SER A 207 0.10 18.81 8.07
CA SER A 207 -0.22 17.39 7.92
C SER A 207 -0.14 16.92 6.45
N ARG A 208 -0.45 17.79 5.50
CA ARG A 208 -0.60 17.42 4.08
C ARG A 208 0.65 16.80 3.42
N PRO A 209 1.88 17.35 3.56
CA PRO A 209 3.07 16.69 3.04
C PRO A 209 3.26 15.28 3.61
N TRP A 210 3.02 15.09 4.92
CA TRP A 210 3.12 13.77 5.56
C TRP A 210 2.10 12.78 4.99
N THR A 211 0.84 13.20 4.82
CA THR A 211 -0.19 12.38 4.16
C THR A 211 0.22 12.01 2.73
N LEU A 212 0.75 12.95 1.95
CA LEU A 212 1.15 12.70 0.57
C LEU A 212 2.31 11.70 0.48
N VAL A 213 3.32 11.80 1.35
CA VAL A 213 4.44 10.86 1.36
C VAL A 213 3.97 9.47 1.81
N ALA A 214 3.17 9.37 2.86
CA ALA A 214 2.59 8.10 3.30
C ALA A 214 1.73 7.45 2.19
N TRP A 215 0.89 8.24 1.52
CA TRP A 215 0.09 7.78 0.38
C TRP A 215 0.94 7.36 -0.82
N ALA A 216 2.07 8.03 -1.09
CA ALA A 216 3.00 7.65 -2.15
C ALA A 216 3.63 6.28 -1.89
N PHE A 217 4.14 6.05 -0.68
CA PHE A 217 4.71 4.75 -0.30
C PHE A 217 3.66 3.64 -0.27
N LEU A 218 2.44 3.94 0.19
CA LEU A 218 1.34 2.98 0.15
C LEU A 218 0.97 2.60 -1.29
N THR A 219 0.91 3.58 -2.19
CA THR A 219 0.71 3.33 -3.64
C THR A 219 1.82 2.45 -4.19
N PHE A 220 3.08 2.80 -3.92
CA PHE A 220 4.23 2.03 -4.42
C PHE A 220 4.25 0.61 -3.85
N GLY A 221 3.96 0.43 -2.57
CA GLY A 221 3.87 -0.87 -1.92
C GLY A 221 2.81 -1.76 -2.55
N ILE A 222 1.59 -1.24 -2.76
CA ILE A 222 0.49 -1.99 -3.42
C ILE A 222 0.86 -2.37 -4.85
N VAL A 223 1.41 -1.42 -5.63
CA VAL A 223 1.83 -1.65 -7.02
C VAL A 223 2.91 -2.72 -7.10
N LEU A 224 3.89 -2.65 -6.20
CA LEU A 224 4.98 -3.61 -6.14
C LEU A 224 4.48 -5.00 -5.70
N GLY A 225 3.52 -5.07 -4.79
CA GLY A 225 2.88 -6.33 -4.39
C GLY A 225 2.09 -6.97 -5.54
N SER A 226 1.31 -6.16 -6.28
CA SER A 226 0.60 -6.61 -7.49
C SER A 226 1.56 -7.13 -8.56
N TRP A 227 2.70 -6.45 -8.77
CA TRP A 227 3.72 -6.90 -9.70
C TRP A 227 4.39 -8.21 -9.26
N TRP A 228 4.70 -8.33 -7.97
CA TRP A 228 5.28 -9.55 -7.41
C TRP A 228 4.33 -10.75 -7.51
N ALA A 229 3.07 -10.58 -7.08
CA ALA A 229 2.05 -11.60 -7.14
C ALA A 229 1.80 -12.11 -8.57
N TYR A 230 1.95 -11.24 -9.57
CA TYR A 230 1.77 -11.59 -10.98
C TYR A 230 2.75 -12.65 -11.48
N TYR A 231 4.03 -12.61 -11.07
CA TYR A 231 5.01 -13.59 -11.54
C TYR A 231 5.22 -14.76 -10.58
N GLU A 232 5.20 -14.51 -9.27
CA GLU A 232 5.58 -15.51 -8.25
C GLU A 232 4.52 -16.61 -8.07
N LEU A 233 3.23 -16.27 -8.21
CA LEU A 233 2.15 -17.20 -7.88
C LEU A 233 1.76 -18.16 -9.02
N GLY A 234 2.38 -18.06 -10.20
CA GLY A 234 2.16 -19.02 -11.30
C GLY A 234 0.79 -19.00 -11.98
N TRP A 235 -0.10 -18.05 -11.65
CA TRP A 235 -1.47 -17.94 -12.20
C TRP A 235 -1.69 -16.72 -13.11
N GLY A 236 -0.66 -15.88 -13.27
CA GLY A 236 -0.67 -14.77 -14.24
C GLY A 236 -1.72 -13.68 -13.98
N GLY A 237 -2.22 -13.52 -12.75
CA GLY A 237 -3.13 -12.43 -12.38
C GLY A 237 -2.48 -11.38 -11.48
N TRP A 238 -3.05 -10.17 -11.48
CA TRP A 238 -2.43 -8.99 -10.86
C TRP A 238 -3.11 -8.51 -9.58
N TRP A 239 -4.30 -9.05 -9.27
CA TRP A 239 -5.10 -8.73 -8.08
C TRP A 239 -6.10 -9.85 -7.79
N PHE A 240 -6.24 -10.27 -6.55
CA PHE A 240 -7.06 -11.43 -6.16
C PHE A 240 -8.23 -11.09 -5.22
N TRP A 241 -8.31 -9.85 -4.71
CA TRP A 241 -9.26 -9.46 -3.67
C TRP A 241 -9.12 -10.26 -2.37
N ASP A 242 -7.90 -10.68 -2.07
CA ASP A 242 -7.60 -11.40 -0.84
C ASP A 242 -7.69 -10.47 0.39
N PRO A 243 -8.00 -10.98 1.60
CA PRO A 243 -8.02 -10.16 2.81
C PRO A 243 -6.78 -9.32 3.09
N VAL A 244 -5.58 -9.79 2.74
CA VAL A 244 -4.31 -9.07 2.96
C VAL A 244 -4.15 -7.92 1.94
N GLU A 245 -4.44 -8.16 0.68
CA GLU A 245 -4.56 -7.14 -0.37
C GLU A 245 -5.59 -6.08 0.02
N ASN A 246 -6.80 -6.51 0.41
CA ASN A 246 -7.89 -5.64 0.83
C ASN A 246 -7.53 -4.78 2.05
N ALA A 247 -6.82 -5.37 3.02
CA ALA A 247 -6.31 -4.67 4.18
C ALA A 247 -5.41 -3.48 3.81
N SER A 248 -4.64 -3.60 2.73
CA SER A 248 -3.77 -2.53 2.22
C SER A 248 -4.49 -1.49 1.39
N PHE A 249 -5.54 -1.92 0.70
CA PHE A 249 -6.29 -1.07 -0.21
C PHE A 249 -7.26 -0.11 0.50
N MET A 250 -7.89 -0.56 1.59
CA MET A 250 -8.79 0.28 2.39
C MET A 250 -8.16 1.58 2.92
N PRO A 251 -6.98 1.57 3.59
CA PRO A 251 -6.32 2.80 4.01
C PRO A 251 -5.87 3.65 2.80
N TRP A 252 -5.58 3.05 1.65
CA TRP A 252 -5.25 3.79 0.43
C TRP A 252 -6.44 4.60 -0.09
N LEU A 253 -7.64 4.02 -0.15
CA LEU A 253 -8.87 4.72 -0.56
C LEU A 253 -9.19 5.89 0.37
N VAL A 254 -9.08 5.67 1.68
CA VAL A 254 -9.28 6.72 2.69
C VAL A 254 -8.20 7.79 2.64
N ALA A 255 -6.94 7.41 2.40
CA ALA A 255 -5.85 8.36 2.21
C ALA A 255 -6.05 9.22 0.95
N THR A 256 -6.52 8.63 -0.15
CA THR A 256 -6.91 9.37 -1.36
C THR A 256 -7.99 10.40 -1.05
N ALA A 257 -9.04 10.02 -0.31
CA ALA A 257 -10.06 10.97 0.14
C ALA A 257 -9.50 12.04 1.09
N LEU A 258 -8.57 11.67 1.98
CA LEU A 258 -7.91 12.58 2.91
C LEU A 258 -7.09 13.64 2.19
N VAL A 259 -6.31 13.28 1.17
CA VAL A 259 -5.52 14.22 0.36
C VAL A 259 -6.41 15.29 -0.28
N HIS A 260 -7.58 14.89 -0.78
CA HIS A 260 -8.57 15.80 -1.36
C HIS A 260 -9.24 16.66 -0.29
N SER A 261 -9.63 16.06 0.84
CA SER A 261 -10.23 16.76 1.98
C SER A 261 -9.29 17.82 2.54
N LEU A 262 -8.00 17.49 2.73
CA LEU A 262 -6.96 18.42 3.16
C LEU A 262 -6.80 19.60 2.21
N SER A 263 -6.90 19.38 0.89
CA SER A 263 -6.83 20.45 -0.11
C SER A 263 -7.99 21.45 0.03
N VAL A 264 -9.20 20.97 0.32
CA VAL A 264 -10.38 21.82 0.58
C VAL A 264 -10.24 22.53 1.92
N SER A 265 -9.88 21.81 2.98
CA SER A 265 -9.73 22.39 4.31
C SER A 265 -8.63 23.45 4.37
N GLU A 266 -7.50 23.25 3.68
CA GLU A 266 -6.42 24.22 3.60
C GLU A 266 -6.83 25.50 2.85
N LYS A 267 -7.50 25.36 1.69
CA LYS A 267 -7.83 26.51 0.83
C LYS A 267 -9.10 27.26 1.23
N ARG A 268 -10.06 26.53 1.80
CA ARG A 268 -11.43 27.02 2.01
C ARG A 268 -11.88 26.91 3.45
N GLY A 269 -11.12 26.29 4.35
CA GLY A 269 -11.55 26.11 5.75
C GLY A 269 -12.82 25.27 5.92
N ALA A 270 -13.28 24.57 4.87
CA ALA A 270 -14.41 23.65 4.88
C ALA A 270 -13.93 22.20 5.16
N PHE A 271 -14.86 21.26 5.35
CA PHE A 271 -14.57 19.82 5.53
C PHE A 271 -13.73 19.46 6.75
N LYS A 272 -13.73 20.28 7.82
CA LYS A 272 -12.97 19.96 9.04
C LYS A 272 -13.34 18.59 9.62
N HIS A 273 -14.64 18.29 9.74
CA HIS A 273 -15.15 17.00 10.21
C HIS A 273 -14.65 15.83 9.35
N TRP A 274 -14.82 15.94 8.03
CA TRP A 274 -14.37 14.93 7.07
C TRP A 274 -12.87 14.69 7.16
N THR A 275 -12.07 15.75 7.17
CA THR A 275 -10.61 15.62 7.21
C THR A 275 -10.12 14.95 8.50
N VAL A 276 -10.71 15.30 9.64
CA VAL A 276 -10.40 14.67 10.93
C VAL A 276 -10.80 13.19 10.93
N LEU A 277 -12.02 12.87 10.48
CA LEU A 277 -12.50 11.50 10.44
C LEU A 277 -11.67 10.63 9.48
N LEU A 278 -11.35 11.13 8.28
CA LEU A 278 -10.54 10.41 7.29
C LEU A 278 -9.11 10.15 7.80
N ALA A 279 -8.51 11.09 8.53
CA ALA A 279 -7.19 10.89 9.13
C ALA A 279 -7.22 9.83 10.25
N ILE A 280 -8.27 9.84 11.07
CA ILE A 280 -8.48 8.80 12.09
C ILE A 280 -8.67 7.45 11.40
N SER A 281 -9.61 7.35 10.46
CA SER A 281 -9.91 6.13 9.73
C SER A 281 -8.71 5.56 8.97
N GLY A 282 -7.87 6.41 8.36
CA GLY A 282 -6.71 5.94 7.60
C GLY A 282 -5.72 5.13 8.45
N PHE A 283 -5.39 5.63 9.65
CA PHE A 283 -4.53 4.88 10.57
C PHE A 283 -5.27 3.71 11.23
N SER A 284 -6.54 3.88 11.60
CA SER A 284 -7.38 2.80 12.15
C SER A 284 -7.48 1.60 11.19
N LEU A 285 -7.64 1.84 9.89
CA LEU A 285 -7.67 0.78 8.87
C LEU A 285 -6.29 0.13 8.67
N SER A 286 -5.20 0.89 8.84
CA SER A 286 -3.83 0.33 8.81
C SER A 286 -3.59 -0.61 10.01
N LEU A 287 -4.06 -0.24 11.20
CA LEU A 287 -4.02 -1.10 12.39
C LEU A 287 -4.95 -2.31 12.25
N LEU A 288 -6.16 -2.12 11.72
CA LEU A 288 -7.08 -3.21 11.41
C LEU A 288 -6.41 -4.21 10.45
N GLY A 289 -5.73 -3.73 9.41
CA GLY A 289 -5.00 -4.61 8.50
C GLY A 289 -3.96 -5.47 9.23
N THR A 290 -3.25 -4.90 10.20
CA THR A 290 -2.31 -5.64 11.06
C THR A 290 -3.04 -6.75 11.83
N PHE A 291 -4.24 -6.48 12.37
CA PHE A 291 -5.07 -7.50 13.01
C PHE A 291 -5.51 -8.59 12.02
N LEU A 292 -5.98 -8.23 10.83
CA LEU A 292 -6.50 -9.20 9.85
C LEU A 292 -5.44 -10.18 9.37
N VAL A 293 -4.24 -9.68 9.06
CA VAL A 293 -3.14 -10.53 8.55
C VAL A 293 -2.57 -11.45 9.64
N ARG A 294 -2.68 -11.05 10.92
CA ARG A 294 -1.92 -11.68 12.01
C ARG A 294 -2.77 -12.48 13.00
N SER A 295 -4.07 -12.22 13.08
CA SER A 295 -5.00 -12.95 13.96
C SER A 295 -5.33 -14.36 13.45
N GLY A 296 -5.14 -14.60 12.16
CA GLY A 296 -5.48 -15.85 11.47
C GLY A 296 -6.94 -16.25 11.53
N ILE A 297 -7.82 -15.28 11.79
CA ILE A 297 -9.26 -15.51 11.75
C ILE A 297 -9.76 -15.60 10.29
N LEU A 298 -9.02 -15.01 9.35
CA LEU A 298 -9.28 -15.11 7.91
C LEU A 298 -8.25 -16.03 7.24
N THR A 299 -8.72 -16.87 6.32
CA THR A 299 -7.87 -17.65 5.41
C THR A 299 -7.36 -16.74 4.30
N SER A 300 -6.04 -16.67 4.12
CA SER A 300 -5.39 -15.88 3.06
C SER A 300 -4.17 -16.63 2.54
N VAL A 301 -3.88 -16.49 1.25
CA VAL A 301 -2.64 -16.99 0.63
C VAL A 301 -1.41 -16.18 1.05
N HIS A 302 -1.64 -14.97 1.58
CA HIS A 302 -0.61 -14.03 2.04
C HIS A 302 -0.46 -14.03 3.57
N SER A 303 -1.14 -14.92 4.31
CA SER A 303 -0.98 -15.07 5.76
C SER A 303 -0.06 -16.26 6.10
N PHE A 304 1.20 -15.96 6.42
CA PHE A 304 2.24 -16.97 6.63
C PHE A 304 2.43 -17.38 8.09
N ALA A 305 1.76 -16.71 9.03
CA ALA A 305 1.82 -17.07 10.43
C ALA A 305 0.50 -16.67 11.12
N VAL A 306 0.03 -17.48 12.08
CA VAL A 306 -1.26 -17.31 12.76
C VAL A 306 -1.07 -17.64 14.25
N ASP A 307 -1.50 -16.74 15.13
CA ASP A 307 -1.46 -16.95 16.58
C ASP A 307 -2.64 -16.21 17.27
N PRO A 308 -3.60 -16.94 17.89
CA PRO A 308 -4.76 -16.34 18.55
C PRO A 308 -4.41 -15.36 19.69
N GLU A 309 -3.35 -15.61 20.47
CA GLU A 309 -2.95 -14.73 21.57
C GLU A 309 -2.47 -13.38 21.04
N ARG A 310 -1.72 -13.42 19.94
CA ARG A 310 -1.27 -12.20 19.23
C ARG A 310 -2.44 -11.43 18.64
N GLY A 311 -3.42 -12.14 18.07
CA GLY A 311 -4.65 -11.57 17.56
C GLY A 311 -5.43 -10.80 18.63
N LEU A 312 -5.58 -11.37 19.84
CA LEU A 312 -6.27 -10.73 20.96
C LEU A 312 -5.56 -9.44 21.42
N PHE A 313 -4.23 -9.46 21.53
CA PHE A 313 -3.47 -8.27 21.91
C PHE A 313 -3.72 -7.13 20.92
N ILE A 314 -3.59 -7.40 19.61
CA ILE A 314 -3.79 -6.38 18.57
C ILE A 314 -5.24 -5.88 18.59
N LEU A 315 -6.23 -6.75 18.84
CA LEU A 315 -7.62 -6.35 18.95
C LEU A 315 -7.85 -5.37 20.12
N ILE A 316 -7.30 -5.67 21.31
CA ILE A 316 -7.39 -4.76 22.47
C ILE A 316 -6.70 -3.42 22.14
N PHE A 317 -5.52 -3.48 21.54
CA PHE A 317 -4.78 -2.28 21.14
C PHE A 317 -5.56 -1.44 20.11
N LEU A 318 -6.18 -2.09 19.11
CA LEU A 318 -7.06 -1.47 18.13
C LEU A 318 -8.26 -0.80 18.83
N MET A 319 -8.93 -1.48 19.76
CA MET A 319 -10.06 -0.91 20.50
C MET A 319 -9.67 0.34 21.31
N ILE A 320 -8.48 0.34 21.92
CA ILE A 320 -7.96 1.51 22.65
C ILE A 320 -7.67 2.67 21.69
N VAL A 321 -6.94 2.44 20.61
CA VAL A 321 -6.53 3.50 19.68
C VAL A 321 -7.72 4.05 18.89
N VAL A 322 -8.54 3.17 18.31
CA VAL A 322 -9.70 3.54 17.49
C VAL A 322 -10.82 4.07 18.37
N GLY A 323 -11.19 3.36 19.43
CA GLY A 323 -12.22 3.80 20.37
C GLY A 323 -11.86 5.11 21.06
N GLY A 324 -10.60 5.27 21.51
CA GLY A 324 -10.12 6.49 22.13
C GLY A 324 -10.10 7.69 21.18
N SER A 325 -9.65 7.50 19.94
CA SER A 325 -9.63 8.58 18.92
C SER A 325 -11.02 8.98 18.44
N LEU A 326 -11.92 8.03 18.19
CA LEU A 326 -13.31 8.31 17.81
C LEU A 326 -14.11 8.91 18.97
N GLY A 327 -13.90 8.43 20.21
CA GLY A 327 -14.50 9.02 21.41
C GLY A 327 -14.07 10.48 21.61
N LEU A 328 -12.77 10.77 21.42
CA LEU A 328 -12.26 12.14 21.46
C LEU A 328 -12.85 13.01 20.33
N TYR A 329 -12.94 12.46 19.11
CA TYR A 329 -13.60 13.12 17.98
C TYR A 329 -15.04 13.50 18.32
N ALA A 330 -15.85 12.55 18.81
CA ALA A 330 -17.24 12.77 19.18
C ALA A 330 -17.37 13.86 20.25
N ARG A 331 -16.51 13.82 21.29
CA ARG A 331 -16.49 14.84 22.35
C ARG A 331 -16.13 16.25 21.85
N ARG A 332 -15.31 16.35 20.80
CA ARG A 332 -14.84 17.63 20.24
C ARG A 332 -15.60 18.07 18.98
N ALA A 333 -16.64 17.34 18.58
CA ALA A 333 -17.39 17.59 17.34
C ALA A 333 -17.90 19.04 17.20
N SER A 334 -18.39 19.63 18.29
CA SER A 334 -18.94 21.00 18.29
C SER A 334 -17.91 22.08 17.89
N LEU A 335 -16.61 21.84 18.12
CA LEU A 335 -15.53 22.76 17.77
C LEU A 335 -15.22 22.79 16.26
N MET A 336 -15.75 21.83 15.49
CA MET A 336 -15.42 21.66 14.07
C MET A 336 -16.47 22.27 13.12
N ARG A 337 -17.40 23.10 13.61
CA ARG A 337 -18.39 23.78 12.78
C ARG A 337 -17.71 24.57 11.65
N SER A 338 -18.03 24.21 10.40
CA SER A 338 -17.53 24.90 9.22
C SER A 338 -18.41 26.11 8.91
N GLY A 339 -17.83 27.32 8.93
CA GLY A 339 -18.56 28.56 8.62
C GLY A 339 -18.66 28.90 7.13
N ASN A 340 -17.98 28.16 6.25
CA ASN A 340 -17.91 28.52 4.83
C ASN A 340 -18.93 27.75 3.98
N GLN A 341 -19.91 28.48 3.48
CA GLN A 341 -20.87 28.01 2.49
C GLN A 341 -20.26 28.00 1.08
N PHE A 342 -20.68 27.05 0.26
CA PHE A 342 -20.30 26.93 -1.16
C PHE A 342 -21.53 26.50 -1.97
N ALA A 343 -21.58 26.89 -3.24
CA ALA A 343 -22.70 26.58 -4.11
C ALA A 343 -22.68 25.10 -4.53
N PRO A 344 -23.84 24.48 -4.84
CA PRO A 344 -23.91 23.10 -5.34
C PRO A 344 -23.01 22.87 -6.56
N LEU A 345 -22.99 23.79 -7.52
CA LEU A 345 -22.03 23.79 -8.62
C LEU A 345 -20.74 24.49 -8.19
N SER A 346 -19.83 23.74 -7.59
CA SER A 346 -18.51 24.21 -7.19
C SER A 346 -17.51 23.07 -7.10
N ARG A 347 -16.21 23.40 -7.08
CA ARG A 347 -15.14 22.42 -6.85
C ARG A 347 -15.27 21.75 -5.48
N GLU A 348 -15.71 22.48 -4.46
CA GLU A 348 -15.98 21.92 -3.13
C GLU A 348 -17.00 20.79 -3.18
N SER A 349 -18.14 21.00 -3.85
CA SER A 349 -19.19 19.98 -3.96
C SER A 349 -18.72 18.71 -4.68
N VAL A 350 -17.99 18.86 -5.78
CA VAL A 350 -17.46 17.69 -6.51
C VAL A 350 -16.41 16.95 -5.70
N LEU A 351 -15.54 17.65 -4.96
CA LEU A 351 -14.59 17.01 -4.05
C LEU A 351 -15.30 16.30 -2.88
N LEU A 352 -16.46 16.81 -2.43
CA LEU A 352 -17.30 16.11 -1.45
C LEU A 352 -17.87 14.81 -2.03
N ILE A 353 -18.45 14.86 -3.23
CA ILE A 353 -19.00 13.69 -3.91
C ILE A 353 -17.90 12.64 -4.11
N ASN A 354 -16.72 13.06 -4.57
CA ASN A 354 -15.55 12.19 -4.71
C ASN A 354 -15.18 11.51 -3.38
N ASN A 355 -15.14 12.27 -2.27
CA ASN A 355 -14.83 11.69 -0.96
C ASN A 355 -15.90 10.72 -0.49
N ILE A 356 -17.19 11.01 -0.74
CA ILE A 356 -18.29 10.09 -0.43
C ILE A 356 -18.13 8.79 -1.20
N LEU A 357 -17.83 8.86 -2.51
CA LEU A 357 -17.62 7.69 -3.36
C LEU A 357 -16.40 6.86 -2.92
N LEU A 358 -15.28 7.50 -2.57
CA LEU A 358 -14.09 6.81 -2.06
C LEU A 358 -14.34 6.13 -0.71
N VAL A 359 -15.11 6.76 0.18
CA VAL A 359 -15.52 6.14 1.45
C VAL A 359 -16.52 5.00 1.20
N ALA A 360 -17.46 5.16 0.26
CA ALA A 360 -18.35 4.08 -0.13
C ALA A 360 -17.59 2.88 -0.70
N ALA A 361 -16.58 3.11 -1.55
CA ALA A 361 -15.70 2.07 -2.06
C ALA A 361 -14.92 1.38 -0.93
N THR A 362 -14.43 2.15 0.05
CA THR A 362 -13.80 1.60 1.25
C THR A 362 -14.77 0.71 2.03
N LEU A 363 -16.03 1.14 2.21
CA LEU A 363 -17.06 0.37 2.90
C LEU A 363 -17.42 -0.91 2.16
N VAL A 364 -17.47 -0.91 0.82
CA VAL A 364 -17.66 -2.13 0.01
C VAL A 364 -16.54 -3.14 0.31
N VAL A 365 -15.28 -2.70 0.25
CA VAL A 365 -14.13 -3.59 0.52
C VAL A 365 -14.13 -4.07 1.97
N PHE A 366 -14.38 -3.16 2.91
CA PHE A 366 -14.46 -3.46 4.35
C PHE A 366 -15.56 -4.47 4.64
N LEU A 367 -16.77 -4.26 4.15
CA LEU A 367 -17.90 -5.15 4.39
C LEU A 367 -17.64 -6.51 3.74
N GLY A 368 -17.19 -6.57 2.48
CA GLY A 368 -16.84 -7.83 1.83
C GLY A 368 -15.78 -8.62 2.58
N THR A 369 -14.78 -7.95 3.14
CA THR A 369 -13.69 -8.59 3.91
C THR A 369 -14.13 -9.01 5.31
N MET A 370 -14.95 -8.21 6.00
CA MET A 370 -15.40 -8.47 7.37
C MET A 370 -16.62 -9.37 7.47
N TYR A 371 -17.41 -9.50 6.40
CA TYR A 371 -18.64 -10.28 6.42
C TYR A 371 -18.42 -11.76 6.76
N PRO A 372 -17.42 -12.47 6.18
CA PRO A 372 -17.06 -13.82 6.62
C PRO A 372 -16.74 -13.93 8.11
N LEU A 373 -16.00 -12.96 8.64
CA LEU A 373 -15.62 -12.91 10.05
C LEU A 373 -16.84 -12.74 10.96
N LEU A 374 -17.74 -11.82 10.61
CA LEU A 374 -18.97 -11.57 11.36
C LEU A 374 -19.88 -12.81 11.35
N PHE A 375 -20.08 -13.41 10.18
CA PHE A 375 -20.91 -14.61 10.02
C PHE A 375 -20.40 -15.79 10.85
N ALA A 376 -19.08 -16.01 10.83
CA ALA A 376 -18.42 -17.04 11.65
C ALA A 376 -18.55 -16.73 13.15
N SER A 377 -18.36 -15.47 13.57
CA SER A 377 -18.47 -15.07 14.98
C SER A 377 -19.87 -15.21 15.57
N LEU A 378 -20.91 -15.14 14.73
CA LEU A 378 -22.31 -15.36 15.11
C LEU A 378 -22.71 -16.84 15.16
N GLY A 379 -21.78 -17.77 14.86
CA GLY A 379 -22.04 -19.20 14.83
C GLY A 379 -22.89 -19.65 13.63
N LEU A 380 -23.00 -18.83 12.58
CA LEU A 380 -23.84 -19.11 11.41
C LEU A 380 -23.14 -20.00 10.34
N GLY A 381 -21.86 -20.35 10.56
CA GLY A 381 -21.04 -21.14 9.65
C GLY A 381 -19.87 -20.33 9.07
N LYS A 382 -19.16 -20.91 8.09
CA LYS A 382 -18.08 -20.22 7.37
C LYS A 382 -18.55 -19.95 5.93
N ILE A 383 -18.42 -18.70 5.51
CA ILE A 383 -18.66 -18.27 4.13
C ILE A 383 -17.39 -17.64 3.58
N SER A 384 -17.27 -17.56 2.27
CA SER A 384 -16.21 -16.82 1.59
C SER A 384 -16.82 -15.82 0.64
N VAL A 385 -16.23 -14.62 0.58
CA VAL A 385 -16.60 -13.56 -0.37
C VAL A 385 -15.42 -13.41 -1.32
N GLY A 386 -15.61 -13.79 -2.59
CA GLY A 386 -14.56 -13.75 -3.61
C GLY A 386 -14.72 -12.61 -4.62
N ALA A 387 -13.85 -12.61 -5.63
CA ALA A 387 -13.77 -11.60 -6.68
C ALA A 387 -15.12 -11.15 -7.28
N PRO A 388 -16.11 -12.03 -7.57
CA PRO A 388 -17.38 -11.60 -8.17
C PRO A 388 -18.13 -10.52 -7.38
N TYR A 389 -18.09 -10.56 -6.04
CA TYR A 389 -18.69 -9.53 -5.20
C TYR A 389 -17.94 -8.20 -5.35
N PHE A 390 -16.62 -8.25 -5.22
CA PHE A 390 -15.79 -7.06 -5.23
C PHE A 390 -15.77 -6.41 -6.60
N ASP A 391 -15.56 -7.17 -7.67
CA ASP A 391 -15.55 -6.66 -9.05
C ASP A 391 -16.86 -5.93 -9.37
N PHE A 392 -18.00 -6.53 -9.05
CA PHE A 392 -19.30 -5.91 -9.30
C PHE A 392 -19.51 -4.64 -8.45
N MET A 393 -19.39 -4.76 -7.12
CA MET A 393 -19.72 -3.66 -6.21
C MET A 393 -18.72 -2.50 -6.30
N PHE A 394 -17.43 -2.81 -6.46
CA PHE A 394 -16.38 -1.80 -6.56
C PHE A 394 -16.46 -1.03 -7.88
N VAL A 395 -16.66 -1.71 -9.00
CA VAL A 395 -16.77 -1.05 -10.32
C VAL A 395 -17.98 -0.12 -10.37
N ILE A 396 -19.12 -0.52 -9.80
CA ILE A 396 -20.32 0.34 -9.73
C ILE A 396 -20.05 1.67 -9.01
N VAL A 397 -19.23 1.65 -7.96
CA VAL A 397 -18.88 2.87 -7.21
C VAL A 397 -17.78 3.67 -7.90
N MET A 398 -16.80 2.99 -8.49
CA MET A 398 -15.62 3.63 -9.05
C MET A 398 -15.85 4.27 -10.43
N ILE A 399 -16.76 3.76 -11.26
CA ILE A 399 -17.11 4.42 -12.53
C ILE A 399 -17.60 5.86 -12.29
N PRO A 400 -18.61 6.11 -11.43
CA PRO A 400 -18.99 7.46 -11.03
C PRO A 400 -17.83 8.28 -10.45
N ALA A 401 -16.95 7.67 -9.65
CA ALA A 401 -15.83 8.37 -9.03
C ALA A 401 -14.85 8.92 -10.08
N VAL A 402 -14.50 8.11 -11.09
CA VAL A 402 -13.61 8.52 -12.19
C VAL A 402 -14.25 9.60 -13.05
N LEU A 403 -15.56 9.49 -13.34
CA LEU A 403 -16.31 10.54 -14.06
C LEU A 403 -16.30 11.87 -13.30
N VAL A 404 -16.58 11.82 -12.00
CA VAL A 404 -16.57 12.99 -11.11
C VAL A 404 -15.17 13.61 -11.01
N MET A 405 -14.12 12.77 -10.96
CA MET A 405 -12.72 13.20 -10.99
C MET A 405 -12.40 13.98 -12.27
N ALA A 406 -12.81 13.48 -13.45
CA ALA A 406 -12.63 14.15 -14.73
C ALA A 406 -13.36 15.51 -14.78
N ILE A 407 -14.46 15.68 -14.05
CA ILE A 407 -15.21 16.95 -14.03
C ILE A 407 -14.60 17.95 -13.01
N GLY A 408 -14.22 17.47 -11.83
CA GLY A 408 -13.90 18.28 -10.67
C GLY A 408 -12.73 19.24 -10.84
N ALA A 409 -11.74 18.88 -11.63
CA ALA A 409 -10.53 19.68 -11.80
C ALA A 409 -10.76 21.01 -12.56
N PHE A 410 -11.81 21.10 -13.40
CA PHE A 410 -12.20 22.34 -14.10
C PHE A 410 -13.05 23.31 -13.29
N LEU A 411 -13.78 22.82 -12.28
CA LEU A 411 -14.70 23.65 -11.51
C LEU A 411 -13.96 24.72 -10.71
N ARG A 412 -14.54 25.90 -10.56
CA ARG A 412 -14.00 26.99 -9.73
C ARG A 412 -14.39 26.76 -8.26
N TRP A 413 -13.58 27.32 -7.37
CA TRP A 413 -13.90 27.36 -5.94
C TRP A 413 -15.11 28.28 -5.69
N LYS A 414 -15.86 28.04 -4.61
CA LYS A 414 -17.09 28.76 -4.18
C LYS A 414 -18.30 28.54 -5.07
N LYS A 415 -18.22 28.92 -6.34
CA LYS A 415 -19.33 28.90 -7.30
C LYS A 415 -18.78 28.88 -8.72
N ASP A 416 -19.47 28.14 -9.58
CA ASP A 416 -19.30 28.17 -11.03
C ASP A 416 -20.62 28.48 -11.75
N SER A 417 -20.56 28.70 -13.06
CA SER A 417 -21.73 28.80 -13.93
C SER A 417 -21.87 27.55 -14.80
N VAL A 418 -23.11 27.14 -15.05
CA VAL A 418 -23.42 25.98 -15.90
C VAL A 418 -22.85 26.19 -17.29
N ASP A 419 -23.10 27.34 -17.91
CA ASP A 419 -22.66 27.63 -19.30
C ASP A 419 -21.15 27.38 -19.51
N ARG A 420 -20.31 27.86 -18.58
CA ARG A 420 -18.85 27.70 -18.67
C ARG A 420 -18.42 26.24 -18.50
N VAL A 421 -19.07 25.55 -17.56
CA VAL A 421 -18.75 24.17 -17.21
C VAL A 421 -19.15 23.24 -18.35
N THR A 422 -20.36 23.43 -18.86
CA THR A 422 -20.92 22.71 -20.01
C THR A 422 -20.07 22.91 -21.25
N ASP A 423 -19.66 24.15 -21.56
CA ASP A 423 -18.81 24.44 -22.72
C ASP A 423 -17.48 23.65 -22.67
N VAL A 424 -16.72 23.72 -21.58
CA VAL A 424 -15.42 23.02 -21.48
C VAL A 424 -15.58 21.50 -21.40
N ILE A 425 -16.57 21.01 -20.66
CA ILE A 425 -16.80 19.58 -20.48
C ILE A 425 -17.31 18.94 -21.76
N ILE A 426 -18.29 19.53 -22.43
CA ILE A 426 -18.85 18.97 -23.67
C ILE A 426 -17.77 18.93 -24.75
N HIS A 427 -16.96 19.98 -24.93
CA HIS A 427 -15.90 19.94 -25.94
C HIS A 427 -14.86 18.85 -25.67
N THR A 428 -14.38 18.71 -24.43
CA THR A 428 -13.40 17.67 -24.09
C THR A 428 -14.01 16.27 -24.14
N ALA A 429 -15.25 16.10 -23.69
CA ALA A 429 -15.97 14.83 -23.75
C ALA A 429 -16.32 14.46 -25.20
N PHE A 430 -16.69 15.43 -26.04
CA PHE A 430 -16.98 15.20 -27.46
C PHE A 430 -15.73 14.76 -28.21
N VAL A 431 -14.59 15.44 -28.02
CA VAL A 431 -13.32 15.01 -28.61
C VAL A 431 -12.92 13.62 -28.13
N ALA A 432 -13.03 13.36 -26.82
CA ALA A 432 -12.77 12.03 -26.28
C ALA A 432 -13.73 10.98 -26.86
N PHE A 433 -15.00 11.30 -27.03
CA PHE A 433 -16.00 10.44 -27.64
C PHE A 433 -15.68 10.17 -29.12
N THR A 434 -15.30 11.19 -29.90
CA THR A 434 -14.90 11.01 -31.30
C THR A 434 -13.67 10.13 -31.43
N ILE A 435 -12.63 10.37 -30.62
CA ILE A 435 -11.43 9.52 -30.60
C ILE A 435 -11.81 8.08 -30.24
N THR A 436 -12.66 7.91 -29.22
CA THR A 436 -13.14 6.59 -28.80
C THR A 436 -13.94 5.91 -29.90
N LEU A 437 -14.82 6.64 -30.60
CA LEU A 437 -15.64 6.12 -31.69
C LEU A 437 -14.79 5.68 -32.89
N ILE A 438 -13.72 6.41 -33.20
CA ILE A 438 -12.75 6.02 -34.23
C ILE A 438 -12.06 4.70 -33.83
N THR A 439 -11.69 4.56 -32.54
CA THR A 439 -11.10 3.30 -32.04
C THR A 439 -12.13 2.17 -31.86
N TYR A 440 -13.42 2.50 -31.69
CA TYR A 440 -14.52 1.55 -31.48
C TYR A 440 -14.76 0.66 -32.70
N LEU A 441 -14.47 1.16 -33.90
CA LEU A 441 -14.57 0.39 -35.15
C LEU A 441 -13.68 -0.87 -35.18
N SER A 442 -12.82 -1.05 -34.18
CA SER A 442 -11.94 -2.21 -34.01
C SER A 442 -12.08 -2.89 -32.63
N LEU A 443 -13.08 -2.52 -31.82
CA LEU A 443 -13.25 -2.99 -30.45
C LEU A 443 -14.66 -3.55 -30.22
N ASP A 444 -14.75 -4.83 -29.86
CA ASP A 444 -16.04 -5.51 -29.62
C ASP A 444 -16.44 -5.57 -28.13
N ASN A 445 -15.71 -4.87 -27.24
CA ASN A 445 -15.92 -4.92 -25.79
C ASN A 445 -16.28 -3.55 -25.18
N ILE A 446 -17.50 -3.41 -24.66
CA ILE A 446 -18.03 -2.16 -24.08
C ILE A 446 -17.19 -1.67 -22.90
N ALA A 447 -16.67 -2.56 -22.05
CA ALA A 447 -15.86 -2.16 -20.90
C ALA A 447 -14.54 -1.54 -21.35
N VAL A 448 -13.89 -2.12 -22.37
CA VAL A 448 -12.65 -1.57 -22.95
C VAL A 448 -12.92 -0.22 -23.61
N VAL A 449 -14.03 -0.08 -24.33
CA VAL A 449 -14.44 1.17 -24.98
C VAL A 449 -14.65 2.28 -23.94
N LEU A 450 -15.34 1.97 -22.83
CA LEU A 450 -15.50 2.90 -21.72
C LEU A 450 -14.14 3.26 -21.09
N ALA A 451 -13.24 2.30 -20.90
CA ALA A 451 -11.90 2.56 -20.36
C ALA A 451 -11.06 3.46 -21.27
N VAL A 452 -11.11 3.25 -22.60
CA VAL A 452 -10.46 4.11 -23.60
C VAL A 452 -11.05 5.52 -23.54
N PHE A 453 -12.37 5.66 -23.48
CA PHE A 453 -13.03 6.96 -23.35
C PHE A 453 -12.55 7.71 -22.09
N LEU A 454 -12.59 7.05 -20.93
CA LEU A 454 -12.17 7.65 -19.67
C LEU A 454 -10.68 8.00 -19.69
N PHE A 455 -9.84 7.14 -20.27
CA PHE A 455 -8.41 7.40 -20.44
C PHE A 455 -8.16 8.65 -21.27
N VAL A 456 -8.71 8.69 -22.49
CA VAL A 456 -8.55 9.82 -23.41
C VAL A 456 -9.10 11.09 -22.77
N TRP A 457 -10.26 11.02 -22.14
CA TRP A 457 -10.90 12.19 -21.55
C TRP A 457 -10.07 12.77 -20.39
N VAL A 458 -9.59 11.95 -19.45
CA VAL A 458 -8.76 12.40 -18.33
C VAL A 458 -7.40 12.95 -18.80
N VAL A 459 -6.78 12.33 -19.81
CA VAL A 459 -5.51 12.80 -20.38
C VAL A 459 -5.69 14.13 -21.09
N LEU A 460 -6.65 14.23 -22.02
CA LEU A 460 -6.96 15.48 -22.73
C LEU A 460 -7.31 16.60 -21.75
N HIS A 461 -8.10 16.30 -20.74
CA HIS A 461 -8.44 17.24 -19.68
C HIS A 461 -7.17 17.76 -18.97
N SER A 462 -6.29 16.85 -18.57
CA SER A 462 -5.04 17.18 -17.88
C SER A 462 -4.12 18.05 -18.73
N LEU A 463 -4.00 17.74 -20.03
CA LEU A 463 -3.25 18.51 -21.00
C LEU A 463 -3.85 19.90 -21.23
N LEU A 464 -5.18 20.01 -21.32
CA LEU A 464 -5.88 21.29 -21.47
C LEU A 464 -5.65 22.20 -20.25
N LEU A 465 -5.70 21.65 -19.03
CA LEU A 465 -5.39 22.39 -17.81
C LEU A 465 -3.95 22.92 -17.82
N LEU A 466 -3.00 22.11 -18.29
CA LEU A 466 -1.60 22.51 -18.41
C LEU A 466 -1.44 23.62 -19.45
N ALA A 467 -1.99 23.44 -20.65
CA ALA A 467 -1.97 24.42 -21.74
C ALA A 467 -2.56 25.76 -21.30
N GLN A 468 -3.73 25.75 -20.64
CA GLN A 468 -4.37 26.97 -20.14
C GLN A 468 -3.49 27.74 -19.13
N ARG A 469 -2.72 27.04 -18.28
CA ARG A 469 -1.80 27.72 -17.35
C ARG A 469 -0.57 28.27 -18.05
N LEU A 470 -0.02 27.55 -19.02
CA LEU A 470 1.11 28.00 -19.84
C LEU A 470 0.74 29.26 -20.62
N ILE A 471 -0.40 29.25 -21.31
CA ILE A 471 -0.90 30.39 -22.09
C ILE A 471 -1.14 31.61 -21.19
N ARG A 472 -1.71 31.41 -19.99
CA ARG A 472 -1.95 32.49 -19.02
C ARG A 472 -0.69 32.93 -18.25
N LYS A 473 0.49 32.37 -18.55
CA LYS A 473 1.75 32.62 -17.85
C LYS A 473 1.65 32.46 -16.32
N ASN A 474 0.78 31.55 -15.87
CA ASN A 474 0.62 31.24 -14.45
C ASN A 474 1.75 30.34 -13.96
N ASN A 475 2.15 30.50 -12.71
CA ASN A 475 3.22 29.68 -12.13
C ASN A 475 2.82 28.19 -12.06
N ILE A 476 3.69 27.34 -12.60
CA ILE A 476 3.54 25.87 -12.58
C ILE A 476 4.37 25.37 -11.40
N ASN A 477 3.68 24.86 -10.38
CA ASN A 477 4.32 24.34 -9.18
C ASN A 477 4.20 22.81 -9.09
N GLY A 478 5.04 22.19 -8.25
CA GLY A 478 5.10 20.75 -8.06
C GLY A 478 3.75 20.16 -7.64
N ALA A 479 2.98 20.87 -6.82
CA ALA A 479 1.64 20.45 -6.42
C ALA A 479 0.63 20.42 -7.57
N PHE A 480 0.79 21.25 -8.60
CA PHE A 480 -0.06 21.19 -9.78
C PHE A 480 0.36 20.08 -10.73
N LEU A 481 1.65 19.98 -11.04
CA LEU A 481 2.18 18.90 -11.87
C LEU A 481 1.94 17.53 -11.24
N GLY A 482 2.12 17.41 -9.93
CA GLY A 482 1.88 16.18 -9.18
C GLY A 482 0.41 15.77 -9.19
N MET A 483 -0.51 16.74 -9.14
CA MET A 483 -1.94 16.49 -9.33
C MET A 483 -2.23 15.94 -10.74
N LEU A 484 -1.72 16.58 -11.79
CA LEU A 484 -1.92 16.10 -13.18
C LEU A 484 -1.35 14.70 -13.36
N LEU A 485 -0.11 14.46 -12.93
CA LEU A 485 0.57 13.18 -13.07
C LEU A 485 -0.19 12.05 -12.35
N ALA A 486 -0.67 12.30 -11.13
CA ALA A 486 -1.44 11.29 -10.40
C ALA A 486 -2.79 10.97 -11.07
N HIS A 487 -3.49 11.96 -11.62
CA HIS A 487 -4.77 11.73 -12.30
C HIS A 487 -4.58 11.01 -13.65
N ILE A 488 -3.54 11.35 -14.41
CA ILE A 488 -3.12 10.60 -15.59
C ILE A 488 -2.74 9.16 -15.20
N GLY A 489 -2.07 8.98 -14.06
CA GLY A 489 -1.75 7.66 -13.53
C GLY A 489 -2.98 6.77 -13.30
N ILE A 490 -4.06 7.33 -12.74
CA ILE A 490 -5.35 6.61 -12.60
C ILE A 490 -5.91 6.21 -13.96
N ALA A 491 -5.85 7.10 -14.96
CA ALA A 491 -6.30 6.79 -16.31
C ALA A 491 -5.48 5.67 -16.97
N VAL A 492 -4.15 5.72 -16.87
CA VAL A 492 -3.23 4.69 -17.39
C VAL A 492 -3.48 3.34 -16.71
N PHE A 493 -3.63 3.34 -15.38
CA PHE A 493 -3.97 2.14 -14.61
C PHE A 493 -5.29 1.53 -15.07
N LEU A 494 -6.35 2.35 -15.18
CA LEU A 494 -7.68 1.89 -15.57
C LEU A 494 -7.66 1.22 -16.94
N LEU A 495 -7.00 1.84 -17.92
CA LEU A 495 -6.90 1.27 -19.27
C LEU A 495 -6.14 -0.06 -19.25
N GLY A 496 -4.99 -0.12 -18.58
CA GLY A 496 -4.21 -1.36 -18.45
C GLY A 496 -5.01 -2.48 -17.79
N ALA A 497 -5.64 -2.19 -16.65
CA ALA A 497 -6.43 -3.15 -15.89
C ALA A 497 -7.64 -3.67 -16.66
N THR A 498 -8.36 -2.80 -17.39
CA THR A 498 -9.51 -3.24 -18.18
C THR A 498 -9.07 -4.03 -19.40
N VAL A 499 -8.05 -3.58 -20.16
CA VAL A 499 -7.61 -4.27 -21.38
C VAL A 499 -7.04 -5.66 -21.05
N THR A 500 -6.15 -5.77 -20.07
CA THR A 500 -5.57 -7.08 -19.72
C THR A 500 -6.59 -8.06 -19.15
N THR A 501 -7.65 -7.57 -18.50
CA THR A 501 -8.70 -8.43 -17.92
C THR A 501 -9.69 -8.88 -18.99
N GLN A 502 -10.01 -8.02 -19.96
CA GLN A 502 -11.03 -8.30 -20.98
C GLN A 502 -10.48 -9.00 -22.22
N TYR A 503 -9.22 -8.71 -22.60
CA TYR A 503 -8.57 -9.28 -23.79
C TYR A 503 -7.37 -10.18 -23.45
N GLY A 504 -7.11 -10.43 -22.16
CA GLY A 504 -6.13 -11.43 -21.75
C GLY A 504 -6.59 -12.83 -22.15
N VAL A 505 -5.68 -13.62 -22.70
CA VAL A 505 -5.95 -15.02 -23.05
C VAL A 505 -5.13 -15.91 -22.11
N GLU A 506 -5.79 -16.95 -21.61
CA GLU A 506 -5.22 -17.99 -20.74
C GLU A 506 -5.57 -19.36 -21.33
N LYS A 507 -4.56 -20.22 -21.49
CA LYS A 507 -4.74 -21.61 -21.91
C LYS A 507 -3.94 -22.53 -21.00
N ASP A 508 -4.67 -23.39 -20.29
CA ASP A 508 -4.13 -24.51 -19.54
C ASP A 508 -4.16 -25.76 -20.41
N ILE A 509 -2.98 -26.19 -20.87
CA ILE A 509 -2.84 -27.26 -21.85
C ILE A 509 -1.81 -28.28 -21.39
N LYS A 510 -1.89 -29.48 -21.94
CA LYS A 510 -0.82 -30.47 -21.90
C LYS A 510 -0.05 -30.38 -23.21
N MET A 511 1.28 -30.42 -23.15
CA MET A 511 2.12 -30.41 -24.35
C MET A 511 3.14 -31.52 -24.31
N SER A 512 3.33 -32.17 -25.46
CA SER A 512 4.42 -33.10 -25.72
C SER A 512 5.62 -32.36 -26.30
N PRO A 513 6.86 -32.89 -26.18
CA PRO A 513 8.02 -32.26 -26.80
C PRO A 513 7.83 -32.06 -28.33
N ASN A 514 8.19 -30.88 -28.80
CA ASN A 514 8.00 -30.31 -30.14
C ASN A 514 6.54 -30.02 -30.56
N GLU A 515 5.57 -30.18 -29.65
CA GLU A 515 4.20 -29.71 -29.89
C GLU A 515 4.16 -28.17 -29.93
N THR A 516 3.32 -27.62 -30.80
CA THR A 516 3.15 -26.19 -30.98
C THR A 516 1.70 -25.78 -30.79
N VAL A 517 1.46 -24.74 -30.00
CA VAL A 517 0.12 -24.16 -29.79
C VAL A 517 0.13 -22.68 -30.15
N GLU A 518 -0.94 -22.23 -30.80
CA GLU A 518 -1.12 -20.83 -31.17
C GLU A 518 -2.08 -20.08 -30.23
N ILE A 519 -1.71 -18.84 -29.89
CA ILE A 519 -2.50 -17.89 -29.11
C ILE A 519 -2.26 -16.49 -29.69
N GLU A 520 -3.32 -15.81 -30.15
CA GLU A 520 -3.25 -14.42 -30.66
C GLU A 520 -2.13 -14.19 -31.71
N GLY A 521 -1.89 -15.18 -32.58
CA GLY A 521 -0.84 -15.13 -33.62
C GLY A 521 0.58 -15.45 -33.15
N TYR A 522 0.76 -15.75 -31.86
CA TYR A 522 2.01 -16.28 -31.30
C TYR A 522 1.98 -17.80 -31.29
N SER A 523 3.05 -18.43 -31.80
CA SER A 523 3.28 -19.86 -31.71
C SER A 523 4.22 -20.19 -30.56
N PHE A 524 3.78 -21.09 -29.69
CA PHE A 524 4.51 -21.60 -28.54
C PHE A 524 4.91 -23.03 -28.82
N THR A 525 6.20 -23.29 -29.00
CA THR A 525 6.73 -24.63 -29.24
C THR A 525 7.43 -25.13 -27.98
N PHE A 526 6.90 -26.18 -27.36
CA PHE A 526 7.50 -26.79 -26.17
C PHE A 526 8.65 -27.71 -26.59
N LYS A 527 9.87 -27.48 -26.13
CA LYS A 527 11.05 -28.29 -26.49
C LYS A 527 11.36 -29.41 -25.50
N GLY A 528 10.69 -29.41 -24.35
CA GLY A 528 10.90 -30.37 -23.29
C GLY A 528 11.29 -29.70 -21.98
N VAL A 529 11.79 -30.51 -21.05
CA VAL A 529 12.16 -30.11 -19.69
C VAL A 529 13.52 -30.69 -19.36
N ASP A 530 14.38 -29.86 -18.78
CA ASP A 530 15.67 -30.25 -18.25
C ASP A 530 15.66 -30.20 -16.72
N ASP A 531 16.30 -31.17 -16.09
CA ASP A 531 16.53 -31.14 -14.64
C ASP A 531 17.66 -30.16 -14.31
N PHE A 532 17.49 -29.39 -13.24
CA PHE A 532 18.51 -28.48 -12.78
C PHE A 532 18.58 -28.40 -11.25
N LYS A 533 19.72 -27.91 -10.76
CA LYS A 533 19.97 -27.71 -9.34
C LYS A 533 20.28 -26.24 -9.08
N GLY A 534 19.43 -25.60 -8.28
CA GLY A 534 19.63 -24.25 -7.76
C GLY A 534 20.56 -24.24 -6.53
N GLN A 535 20.65 -23.10 -5.86
CA GLN A 535 21.51 -22.95 -4.67
C GLN A 535 21.02 -23.80 -3.49
N ASN A 536 19.72 -23.77 -3.22
CA ASN A 536 19.06 -24.47 -2.11
C ASN A 536 17.80 -25.24 -2.53
N TYR A 537 17.59 -25.43 -3.83
CA TYR A 537 16.47 -26.19 -4.38
C TYR A 537 16.91 -27.01 -5.59
N THR A 538 16.13 -28.03 -5.93
CA THR A 538 16.24 -28.77 -7.21
C THR A 538 14.98 -28.49 -8.02
N GLY A 539 15.01 -28.69 -9.32
CA GLY A 539 13.80 -28.44 -10.09
C GLY A 539 13.87 -28.88 -11.53
N HIS A 540 12.78 -28.58 -12.21
CA HIS A 540 12.56 -28.84 -13.62
C HIS A 540 12.45 -27.51 -14.35
N LYS A 541 13.17 -27.35 -15.46
CA LYS A 541 13.16 -26.16 -16.29
C LYS A 541 12.57 -26.50 -17.64
N GLY A 542 11.41 -25.94 -17.97
CA GLY A 542 10.81 -26.08 -19.29
C GLY A 542 11.51 -25.19 -20.29
N VAL A 543 11.55 -25.58 -21.57
CA VAL A 543 12.05 -24.74 -22.65
C VAL A 543 10.94 -24.52 -23.67
N ILE A 544 10.50 -23.27 -23.83
CA ILE A 544 9.44 -22.89 -24.75
C ILE A 544 9.98 -21.86 -25.73
N GLU A 545 9.97 -22.19 -27.02
CA GLU A 545 10.27 -21.23 -28.08
C GLU A 545 9.00 -20.50 -28.48
N VAL A 546 9.07 -19.17 -28.49
CA VAL A 546 7.96 -18.30 -28.87
C VAL A 546 8.30 -17.59 -30.16
N ALA A 547 7.44 -17.72 -31.15
CA ALA A 547 7.54 -17.02 -32.43
C ALA A 547 6.25 -16.26 -32.74
N TYR A 548 6.37 -15.22 -33.57
CA TYR A 548 5.23 -14.44 -34.07
C TYR A 548 5.41 -14.26 -35.57
N GLN A 549 4.37 -14.60 -36.34
CA GLN A 549 4.42 -14.54 -37.82
C GLN A 549 5.66 -15.23 -38.42
N GLY A 550 6.09 -16.35 -37.82
CA GLY A 550 7.25 -17.12 -38.28
C GLY A 550 8.63 -16.62 -37.81
N GLY A 551 8.70 -15.45 -37.17
CA GLY A 551 9.94 -14.93 -36.57
C GLY A 551 10.07 -15.31 -35.09
N LYS A 552 11.20 -15.88 -34.68
CA LYS A 552 11.48 -16.17 -33.26
C LYS A 552 11.56 -14.86 -32.47
N ILE A 553 10.78 -14.75 -31.39
CA ILE A 553 10.77 -13.61 -30.47
C ILE A 553 11.62 -13.90 -29.24
N ALA A 554 11.35 -15.01 -28.56
CA ALA A 554 11.95 -15.33 -27.28
C ALA A 554 12.07 -16.85 -27.07
N THR A 555 12.95 -17.24 -26.15
CA THR A 555 12.93 -18.56 -25.52
C THR A 555 12.62 -18.34 -24.05
N LEU A 556 11.53 -18.93 -23.58
CA LEU A 556 11.04 -18.82 -22.21
C LEU A 556 11.38 -20.09 -21.44
N GLU A 557 11.93 -19.90 -20.24
CA GLU A 557 12.43 -20.97 -19.38
C GLU A 557 11.70 -21.00 -18.02
N PRO A 558 10.41 -21.39 -17.96
CA PRO A 558 9.70 -21.49 -16.69
C PRO A 558 10.26 -22.63 -15.83
N GLU A 559 10.24 -22.45 -14.52
CA GLU A 559 10.80 -23.43 -13.58
C GLU A 559 9.74 -23.98 -12.65
N LYS A 560 9.87 -25.26 -12.31
CA LYS A 560 9.17 -25.91 -11.20
C LYS A 560 10.23 -26.29 -10.16
N ARG A 561 10.31 -25.51 -9.09
CA ARG A 561 11.30 -25.64 -8.02
C ARG A 561 10.77 -26.50 -6.89
N GLN A 562 11.62 -27.36 -6.35
CA GLN A 562 11.37 -28.21 -5.20
C GLN A 562 12.38 -27.87 -4.10
N TYR A 563 11.89 -27.27 -3.02
CA TYR A 563 12.67 -26.93 -1.83
C TYR A 563 12.69 -28.10 -0.84
N VAL A 564 13.60 -28.07 0.14
CA VAL A 564 13.84 -29.20 1.06
C VAL A 564 12.60 -29.50 1.93
N THR A 565 11.78 -28.49 2.22
CA THR A 565 10.50 -28.60 2.95
C THR A 565 9.42 -29.38 2.21
N GLY A 566 9.57 -29.60 0.90
CA GLY A 566 8.63 -30.41 0.11
C GLY A 566 7.55 -29.62 -0.63
N MET A 567 7.49 -28.29 -0.48
CA MET A 567 6.52 -27.46 -1.22
C MET A 567 7.05 -27.12 -2.62
N PRO A 568 6.38 -27.56 -3.70
CA PRO A 568 6.75 -27.18 -5.06
C PRO A 568 6.34 -25.73 -5.33
N MET A 569 7.24 -24.99 -5.96
CA MET A 569 7.04 -23.61 -6.40
C MET A 569 7.12 -23.53 -7.92
N THR A 570 6.26 -22.72 -8.53
CA THR A 570 6.31 -22.46 -9.97
C THR A 570 6.83 -21.06 -10.19
N GLU A 571 7.93 -20.95 -10.93
CA GLU A 571 8.47 -19.68 -11.41
C GLU A 571 8.08 -19.50 -12.86
N ALA A 572 7.35 -18.42 -13.13
CA ALA A 572 6.94 -18.11 -14.47
C ALA A 572 8.09 -17.51 -15.29
N ALA A 573 8.13 -17.86 -16.57
CA ALA A 573 8.95 -17.16 -17.54
C ALA A 573 8.10 -16.17 -18.32
N ILE A 574 8.59 -14.93 -18.42
CA ILE A 574 7.86 -13.82 -19.00
C ILE A 574 8.73 -13.18 -20.08
N ASP A 575 8.18 -13.02 -21.29
CA ASP A 575 8.73 -12.13 -22.32
C ASP A 575 7.97 -10.80 -22.25
N PRO A 576 8.56 -9.77 -21.63
CA PRO A 576 7.85 -8.55 -21.36
C PRO A 576 7.91 -7.54 -22.49
N SER A 577 6.83 -6.78 -22.68
CA SER A 577 6.87 -5.61 -23.56
C SER A 577 5.94 -4.51 -23.07
N PHE A 578 6.09 -3.32 -23.64
CA PHE A 578 5.23 -2.20 -23.29
C PHE A 578 3.75 -2.43 -23.66
N TYR A 579 3.48 -3.31 -24.63
CA TYR A 579 2.13 -3.54 -25.17
C TYR A 579 1.51 -4.86 -24.71
N ARG A 580 2.32 -5.84 -24.33
CA ARG A 580 1.88 -7.17 -23.87
C ARG A 580 2.97 -7.91 -23.13
N ASP A 581 2.59 -8.78 -22.21
CA ASP A 581 3.47 -9.80 -21.66
C ASP A 581 3.04 -11.17 -22.21
N ILE A 582 4.02 -11.96 -22.66
CA ILE A 582 3.85 -13.40 -22.91
C ILE A 582 4.35 -14.09 -21.67
N TYR A 583 3.50 -14.89 -21.07
CA TYR A 583 3.77 -15.52 -19.79
C TYR A 583 3.55 -17.02 -19.92
N VAL A 584 4.49 -17.79 -19.38
CA VAL A 584 4.43 -19.24 -19.35
C VAL A 584 4.73 -19.72 -17.95
N ALA A 585 3.88 -20.59 -17.42
CA ALA A 585 4.11 -21.31 -16.17
C ALA A 585 4.12 -22.82 -16.41
N LEU A 586 5.09 -23.49 -15.79
CA LEU A 586 5.22 -24.95 -15.83
C LEU A 586 4.36 -25.57 -14.71
N GLY A 587 3.44 -26.44 -15.10
CA GLY A 587 2.59 -27.22 -14.21
C GLY A 587 3.27 -28.53 -13.78
N GLU A 588 2.47 -29.59 -13.65
CA GLU A 588 2.95 -30.91 -13.26
C GLU A 588 3.31 -31.78 -14.47
N SER A 589 4.22 -32.73 -14.24
CA SER A 589 4.52 -33.79 -15.20
C SER A 589 3.35 -34.77 -15.29
N LEU A 590 2.97 -35.14 -16.52
CA LEU A 590 1.91 -36.12 -16.80
C LEU A 590 2.48 -37.48 -17.21
N GLY A 591 3.81 -37.65 -17.16
CA GLY A 591 4.51 -38.84 -17.62
C GLY A 591 4.94 -38.76 -19.09
N GLU A 592 5.87 -39.63 -19.48
CA GLU A 592 6.32 -39.79 -20.89
C GLU A 592 6.82 -38.48 -21.55
N GLY A 593 7.37 -37.55 -20.77
CA GLY A 593 7.85 -36.25 -21.26
C GLY A 593 6.75 -35.22 -21.53
N VAL A 594 5.49 -35.55 -21.22
CA VAL A 594 4.34 -34.64 -21.35
C VAL A 594 4.19 -33.82 -20.07
N TRP A 595 3.99 -32.51 -20.22
CA TRP A 595 3.82 -31.58 -19.10
C TRP A 595 2.57 -30.75 -19.26
N SER A 596 1.96 -30.38 -18.13
CA SER A 596 0.98 -29.30 -18.11
C SER A 596 1.68 -27.96 -18.19
N LEU A 597 1.23 -27.08 -19.08
CA LEU A 597 1.69 -25.70 -19.20
C LEU A 597 0.50 -24.76 -19.16
N ARG A 598 0.71 -23.62 -18.50
CA ARG A 598 -0.21 -22.48 -18.58
C ARG A 598 0.41 -21.40 -19.45
N LEU A 599 -0.23 -21.13 -20.58
CA LEU A 599 0.21 -20.13 -21.55
C LEU A 599 -0.71 -18.92 -21.48
N TYR A 600 -0.10 -17.73 -21.41
CA TYR A 600 -0.84 -16.49 -21.27
C TYR A 600 -0.36 -15.43 -22.25
N TYR A 601 -1.33 -14.71 -22.80
CA TYR A 601 -1.13 -13.44 -23.49
C TYR A 601 -1.82 -12.33 -22.67
N LYS A 602 -1.05 -11.38 -22.13
CA LYS A 602 -1.55 -10.32 -21.24
C LYS A 602 -1.30 -8.94 -21.84
N PRO A 603 -2.26 -8.39 -22.62
CA PRO A 603 -2.09 -7.08 -23.24
C PRO A 603 -2.13 -5.95 -22.20
N LEU A 604 -1.22 -4.98 -22.31
CA LEU A 604 -1.12 -3.79 -21.47
C LEU A 604 -1.02 -4.04 -19.95
N ILE A 605 -0.67 -5.24 -19.49
CA ILE A 605 -0.55 -5.55 -18.06
C ILE A 605 0.41 -4.58 -17.33
N ARG A 606 1.50 -4.18 -17.99
CA ARG A 606 2.49 -3.23 -17.46
C ARG A 606 1.95 -1.82 -17.22
N TRP A 607 0.86 -1.45 -17.87
CA TRP A 607 0.24 -0.14 -17.69
C TRP A 607 -0.41 -0.01 -16.32
N ILE A 608 -0.80 -1.12 -15.69
CA ILE A 608 -1.26 -1.14 -14.30
C ILE A 608 -0.17 -0.54 -13.40
N TRP A 609 1.04 -1.09 -13.46
CA TRP A 609 2.13 -0.64 -12.61
C TRP A 609 2.67 0.74 -13.03
N LEU A 610 2.70 1.04 -14.33
CA LEU A 610 3.05 2.38 -14.81
C LEU A 610 2.10 3.46 -14.27
N GLY A 611 0.79 3.21 -14.29
CA GLY A 611 -0.20 4.11 -13.72
C GLY A 611 0.00 4.32 -12.22
N GLY A 612 0.28 3.23 -11.50
CA GLY A 612 0.66 3.25 -10.09
C GLY A 612 1.92 4.10 -9.81
N LEU A 613 2.97 3.96 -10.62
CA LEU A 613 4.18 4.77 -10.51
C LEU A 613 3.89 6.25 -10.75
N PHE A 614 3.07 6.60 -11.74
CA PHE A 614 2.65 8.00 -11.96
C PHE A 614 1.91 8.58 -10.76
N ILE A 615 1.05 7.81 -10.10
CA ILE A 615 0.38 8.22 -8.85
C ILE A 615 1.40 8.49 -7.74
N ALA A 616 2.32 7.54 -7.50
CA ALA A 616 3.33 7.66 -6.45
C ALA A 616 4.26 8.87 -6.70
N PHE A 617 4.78 9.04 -7.91
CA PHE A 617 5.61 10.18 -8.26
C PHE A 617 4.84 11.50 -8.22
N GLY A 618 3.57 11.51 -8.65
CA GLY A 618 2.70 12.67 -8.55
C GLY A 618 2.48 13.11 -7.10
N ALA A 619 2.30 12.16 -6.19
CA ALA A 619 2.20 12.40 -4.76
C ALA A 619 3.48 13.03 -4.18
N LEU A 620 4.66 12.46 -4.49
CA LEU A 620 5.95 12.98 -4.03
C LEU A 620 6.22 14.39 -4.58
N LEU A 621 5.96 14.63 -5.87
CA LEU A 621 6.10 15.95 -6.49
C LEU A 621 5.23 17.01 -5.81
N ALA A 622 4.03 16.62 -5.36
CA ALA A 622 3.14 17.49 -4.60
C ALA A 622 3.57 17.69 -3.14
N ALA A 623 4.17 16.67 -2.52
CA ALA A 623 4.66 16.73 -1.15
C ALA A 623 5.86 17.69 -1.00
N PHE A 624 6.79 17.65 -1.96
CA PHE A 624 7.99 18.50 -1.97
C PHE A 624 7.80 19.86 -2.63
N ASP A 625 6.54 20.32 -2.82
CA ASP A 625 6.27 21.64 -3.38
C ASP A 625 6.88 22.75 -2.53
N ARG A 626 7.50 23.74 -3.20
CA ARG A 626 8.17 24.89 -2.56
C ARG A 626 7.29 25.62 -1.55
N ARG A 627 5.96 25.62 -1.70
CA ARG A 627 5.03 26.25 -0.75
C ARG A 627 5.12 25.68 0.66
N TYR A 628 5.55 24.42 0.80
CA TYR A 628 5.78 23.79 2.10
C TYR A 628 7.21 24.04 2.62
N CYS A 629 8.14 24.40 1.74
CA CYS A 629 9.56 24.63 2.04
C CYS A 629 9.91 26.11 2.36
N ILE A 630 9.09 27.11 2.01
CA ILE A 630 9.44 28.54 2.23
C ILE A 630 9.26 28.95 3.70
N LYS A 631 10.27 29.61 4.30
CA LYS A 631 10.19 30.21 5.66
C LYS A 631 9.08 31.27 5.67
N VAL A 632 8.16 31.22 6.64
CA VAL A 632 7.38 32.40 7.01
C VAL A 632 8.39 33.45 7.45
N LYS A 633 8.52 34.56 6.72
CA LYS A 633 9.30 35.71 7.20
C LYS A 633 8.69 36.10 8.54
N ALA A 634 9.48 36.02 9.62
CA ALA A 634 9.11 36.65 10.86
C ALA A 634 8.87 38.13 10.54
N LYS A 635 7.67 38.64 10.81
CA LYS A 635 7.50 40.08 10.90
C LYS A 635 8.38 40.51 12.08
N SER A 636 9.45 41.26 11.78
CA SER A 636 10.28 41.95 12.76
C SER A 636 9.44 42.91 13.58
#